data_AF-A0A645GE94-F1
#
_entry.id   AF-A0A645GE94-F1
#
_cell.length_a   1.000
_cell.length_b   1.000
_cell.length_c   1.000
_cell.angle_alpha   90.00
_cell.angle_beta   90.00
_cell.angle_gamma   90.00
#
_symmetry.space_group_name_H-M   'P 1'
#
loop_
_entity.id
_entity.type
_entity.pdbx_description
1 polymer ?
#
loop_
_entity_poly.entity_id
_entity_poly.type
_entity_poly.pdbx_seq_one_letter_code
_entity_poly.pdbx_strand_id
1 'polypeptide(L)'
;MLRRRSQEELINTEHPEYKVFMAVVDRAGVDARGNLLFQRAPDGEELIFDEEVIERVREGGEVEIRRTTRRNRRIHDELPLVAEKYK
;
A
#
# COMPACT_ATOMS: atom_id res chain seq x y z
N MET A 1 -13.83 15.67 5.97
CA MET A 1 -15.19 16.12 6.33
C MET A 1 -16.09 15.89 5.13
N LEU A 2 -17.26 15.28 5.32
CA LEU A 2 -18.26 15.09 4.27
C LEU A 2 -19.36 16.13 4.49
N ARG A 3 -19.60 17.01 3.52
CA ARG A 3 -20.65 18.05 3.57
C ARG A 3 -21.61 17.85 2.39
N ARG A 4 -22.90 18.08 2.65
CA ARG A 4 -23.94 18.11 1.62
C ARG A 4 -23.69 19.27 0.66
N ARG A 5 -23.62 18.96 -0.63
CA ARG A 5 -23.48 19.94 -1.72
C ARG A 5 -24.68 20.91 -1.76
N SER A 6 -24.42 22.15 -2.14
CA SER A 6 -25.45 23.18 -2.36
C SER A 6 -26.25 22.90 -3.64
N GLN A 7 -27.38 23.57 -3.81
CA GLN A 7 -28.21 23.43 -5.01
C GLN A 7 -27.49 23.95 -6.26
N GLU A 8 -26.67 24.99 -6.13
CA GLU A 8 -25.82 25.52 -7.20
C GLU A 8 -24.74 24.52 -7.63
N GLU A 9 -24.08 23.84 -6.69
CA GLU A 9 -23.08 22.79 -6.97
C GLU A 9 -23.69 21.56 -7.65
N LEU A 10 -24.98 21.29 -7.44
CA LEU A 10 -25.71 20.19 -8.07
C LEU A 10 -26.20 20.54 -9.48
N ILE A 11 -26.46 21.82 -9.75
CA ILE A 11 -26.92 22.34 -11.05
C ILE A 11 -25.75 22.69 -11.96
N ASN A 12 -24.54 22.85 -11.40
CA ASN A 12 -23.35 23.12 -12.18
C ASN A 12 -23.10 22.00 -13.21
N THR A 13 -23.22 22.34 -14.49
CA THR A 13 -23.00 21.47 -15.65
C THR A 13 -21.61 21.64 -16.24
N GLU A 14 -20.80 22.55 -15.70
CA GLU A 14 -19.38 22.63 -16.03
C GLU A 14 -18.69 21.40 -15.44
N HIS A 15 -18.21 20.55 -16.33
CA HIS A 15 -17.36 19.42 -15.98
C HIS A 15 -15.94 19.97 -16.01
N PRO A 16 -15.29 20.23 -14.85
CA PRO A 16 -13.90 20.63 -14.88
C PRO A 16 -13.10 19.55 -15.62
N GLU A 17 -12.25 19.94 -16.57
CA GLU A 17 -11.36 18.97 -17.20
C GLU A 17 -10.32 18.52 -16.18
N TYR A 18 -10.43 17.26 -15.73
CA TYR A 18 -9.45 16.62 -14.88
C TYR A 18 -8.74 15.52 -15.63
N LYS A 19 -7.40 15.49 -15.50
CA LYS A 19 -6.59 14.40 -16.02
C LYS A 19 -6.82 13.17 -15.14
N VAL A 20 -7.43 12.14 -15.71
CA VAL A 20 -7.59 10.83 -15.06
C VAL A 20 -6.44 9.93 -15.48
N PHE A 21 -5.84 9.27 -14.50
CA PHE A 21 -5.02 8.10 -14.74
C PHE A 21 -5.81 6.85 -14.34
N MET A 22 -5.90 5.89 -15.26
CA MET A 22 -6.55 4.61 -15.03
C MET A 22 -5.59 3.51 -15.43
N ALA A 23 -5.45 2.52 -14.57
CA ALA A 23 -4.67 1.33 -14.83
C ALA A 23 -5.35 0.11 -14.24
N VAL A 24 -5.02 -1.05 -14.80
CA VAL A 24 -5.48 -2.36 -14.33
C VAL A 24 -4.27 -3.09 -13.75
N VAL A 25 -4.46 -3.69 -12.59
CA VAL A 25 -3.46 -4.51 -11.89
C VAL A 25 -4.02 -5.90 -11.65
N ASP A 26 -3.16 -6.90 -11.56
CA ASP A 26 -3.57 -8.26 -11.23
C ASP A 26 -3.81 -8.39 -9.72
N ARG A 27 -3.03 -7.67 -8.91
CA ARG A 27 -3.07 -7.76 -7.44
C ARG A 27 -3.01 -6.39 -6.76
N ALA A 28 -3.96 -6.14 -5.85
CA ALA A 28 -4.13 -4.89 -5.12
C ALA A 28 -3.94 -5.05 -3.60
N GLY A 29 -3.13 -6.03 -3.18
CA GLY A 29 -2.81 -6.30 -1.78
C GLY A 29 -3.89 -7.04 -0.98
N VAL A 30 -5.14 -7.02 -1.41
CA VAL A 30 -6.26 -7.72 -0.76
C VAL A 30 -7.13 -8.49 -1.76
N ASP A 31 -7.81 -9.52 -1.27
CA ASP A 31 -8.87 -10.21 -2.02
C ASP A 31 -10.22 -9.48 -1.92
N ALA A 32 -11.24 -9.97 -2.63
CA ALA A 32 -12.59 -9.39 -2.62
C ALA A 32 -13.28 -9.43 -1.24
N ARG A 33 -12.74 -10.18 -0.28
CA ARG A 33 -13.22 -10.28 1.11
C ARG A 33 -12.40 -9.42 2.08
N GLY A 34 -11.35 -8.75 1.58
CA GLY A 34 -10.45 -7.93 2.37
C GLY A 34 -9.29 -8.68 3.03
N ASN A 35 -9.08 -9.97 2.72
CA ASN A 35 -7.93 -10.70 3.25
C ASN A 35 -6.65 -10.27 2.54
N LEU A 36 -5.55 -10.12 3.28
CA LEU A 36 -4.25 -9.79 2.72
C LEU A 36 -3.76 -10.90 1.77
N LEU A 37 -3.32 -10.49 0.58
CA LEU A 37 -2.65 -11.34 -0.38
C LEU A 37 -1.15 -11.12 -0.27
N PHE A 38 -0.40 -12.20 -0.07
CA PHE A 38 1.06 -12.17 -0.02
C PHE A 38 1.67 -12.60 -1.36
N GLN A 39 2.90 -12.16 -1.60
CA GLN A 39 3.65 -12.50 -2.81
C GLN A 39 3.93 -14.01 -2.85
N ARG A 40 3.80 -14.61 -4.03
CA ARG A 40 3.98 -16.04 -4.26
C ARG A 40 4.92 -16.28 -5.44
N ALA A 41 5.67 -17.37 -5.38
CA ALA A 41 6.44 -17.88 -6.48
C ALA A 41 5.51 -18.44 -7.58
N PRO A 42 6.01 -18.66 -8.81
CA PRO A 42 5.20 -19.20 -9.91
C PRO A 42 4.57 -20.57 -9.65
N ASP A 43 5.15 -21.36 -8.74
CA ASP A 43 4.63 -22.64 -8.26
C ASP A 43 3.54 -22.51 -7.19
N GLY A 44 3.29 -21.30 -6.70
CA GLY A 44 2.30 -20.98 -5.68
C GLY A 44 2.83 -20.91 -4.24
N GLU A 45 4.11 -21.19 -4.01
CA GLU A 45 4.71 -21.07 -2.67
C GLU A 45 4.78 -19.61 -2.21
N GLU A 46 4.54 -19.35 -0.93
CA GLU A 46 4.57 -18.00 -0.37
C GLU A 46 6.02 -17.52 -0.20
N LEU A 47 6.33 -16.33 -0.73
CA LEU A 47 7.67 -15.77 -0.65
C LEU A 47 7.92 -15.16 0.74
N ILE A 48 9.03 -15.58 1.35
CA ILE A 48 9.53 -15.04 2.61
C ILE A 48 10.79 -14.23 2.30
N PHE A 49 10.85 -13.02 2.84
CA PHE A 49 11.93 -12.08 2.62
C PHE A 49 12.65 -11.81 3.94
N ASP A 50 13.97 -11.72 3.88
CA ASP A 50 14.78 -11.19 4.97
C ASP A 50 14.74 -9.65 4.93
N GLU A 51 14.36 -9.05 6.04
CA GLU A 51 14.26 -7.60 6.21
C GLU A 51 15.12 -7.18 7.40
N GLU A 52 16.03 -6.20 7.18
CA GLU A 52 16.77 -5.57 8.27
C GLU A 52 15.85 -4.62 9.03
N VAL A 53 15.58 -4.97 10.28
CA VAL A 53 14.79 -4.15 11.20
C VAL A 53 15.75 -3.50 12.20
N ILE A 54 15.61 -2.19 12.36
CA ILE A 54 16.32 -1.42 13.37
C ILE A 54 15.46 -1.40 14.64
N GLU A 55 15.89 -2.11 15.66
CA GLU A 55 15.24 -2.15 16.95
C GLU A 55 15.92 -1.18 17.92
N ARG A 56 15.12 -0.35 18.59
CA ARG A 56 15.59 0.48 19.70
C ARG A 56 15.23 -0.24 20.99
N VAL A 57 16.23 -0.83 21.64
CA VAL A 57 16.06 -1.52 22.91
C VAL A 57 16.48 -0.57 24.03
N ARG A 58 15.63 -0.42 25.04
CA ARG A 58 15.97 0.30 26.27
C ARG A 58 16.29 -0.71 27.35
N GLU A 59 17.54 -0.71 27.80
CA GLU A 59 18.00 -1.52 28.93
C GLU A 59 18.76 -0.61 29.89
N GLY A 60 18.41 -0.66 31.18
CA GLY A 60 19.13 0.11 32.21
C GLY A 60 19.11 1.65 32.11
N GLY A 61 18.34 2.25 31.20
CA GLY A 61 18.30 3.70 30.99
C GLY A 61 19.05 4.18 29.73
N GLU A 62 19.80 3.30 29.08
CA GLU A 62 20.45 3.57 27.79
C GLU A 62 19.57 3.06 26.64
N VAL A 63 19.67 3.71 25.47
CA VAL A 63 18.98 3.31 24.24
C VAL A 63 20.02 2.69 23.31
N GLU A 64 19.96 1.38 23.14
CA GLU A 64 20.79 0.68 22.16
C GLU A 64 20.03 0.53 20.84
N ILE A 65 20.71 0.81 19.73
CA ILE A 65 20.18 0.63 18.38
C ILE A 65 20.75 -0.69 17.85
N ARG A 66 19.91 -1.73 17.77
CA ARG A 66 20.29 -3.04 17.26
C ARG A 66 19.72 -3.25 15.85
N ARG A 67 20.55 -3.72 14.93
CA ARG A 67 20.08 -4.22 13.62
C ARG A 67 19.84 -5.71 13.73
N THR A 68 18.66 -6.17 13.32
CA THR A 68 18.31 -7.59 13.30
C THR A 68 17.65 -7.93 11.98
N THR A 69 17.90 -9.14 11.47
CA THR A 69 17.25 -9.64 10.27
C THR A 69 16.00 -10.42 10.66
N ARG A 70 14.84 -10.04 10.13
CA ARG A 70 13.57 -10.74 10.34
C ARG A 70 13.03 -11.30 9.03
N ARG A 71 12.49 -12.51 9.11
CA ARG A 71 11.78 -13.14 8.01
C ARG A 71 10.33 -12.66 8.00
N ASN A 72 9.98 -11.91 6.96
CA ASN A 72 8.67 -11.32 6.77
C ASN A 72 8.07 -11.67 5.41
N ARG A 73 6.75 -11.65 5.36
CA ARG A 73 5.98 -11.81 4.13
C ARG A 73 5.63 -10.44 3.59
N ARG A 74 5.69 -10.27 2.28
CA ARG A 74 5.33 -9.01 1.62
C ARG A 74 3.95 -9.10 1.00
N ILE A 75 3.16 -8.04 1.19
CA ILE A 75 1.86 -7.89 0.55
C ILE A 75 2.08 -7.78 -0.96
N HIS A 76 1.20 -8.43 -1.72
CA HIS A 76 1.19 -8.39 -3.17
C HIS A 76 0.31 -7.25 -3.65
N ASP A 77 0.85 -6.04 -3.61
CA ASP A 77 0.16 -4.81 -4.04
C ASP A 77 0.94 -4.11 -5.16
N GLU A 78 0.35 -4.09 -6.35
CA GLU A 78 0.94 -3.49 -7.54
C GLU A 78 0.52 -2.02 -7.73
N LEU A 79 -0.45 -1.53 -6.95
CA LEU A 79 -0.97 -0.15 -7.08
C LEU A 79 0.14 0.90 -6.92
N PRO A 80 1.06 0.80 -5.92
CA PRO A 80 2.15 1.77 -5.77
C PRO A 80 3.11 1.74 -6.97
N LEU A 81 3.42 0.55 -7.49
CA LEU A 81 4.35 0.36 -8.61
C LEU A 81 3.82 1.02 -9.89
N VAL A 82 2.52 0.86 -10.14
CA VAL A 82 1.86 1.47 -11.31
C VAL A 82 1.73 2.98 -11.14
N ALA A 83 1.44 3.45 -9.93
CA ALA A 83 1.41 4.89 -9.64
C ALA A 83 2.78 5.55 -9.85
N GLU A 84 3.88 4.87 -9.50
CA GLU A 84 5.24 5.37 -9.74
C GLU A 84 5.58 5.46 -11.22
N LYS A 85 5.18 4.47 -12.04
CA LYS A 85 5.43 4.48 -13.49
C LYS A 85 4.68 5.57 -14.26
N TYR A 86 3.59 6.10 -13.70
CA TYR A 86 2.80 7.16 -14.33
C TYR A 86 3.36 8.56 -14.07
N LYS A 87 4.12 8.76 -12.99
CA LYS A 87 4.72 10.06 -12.64
C LYS A 87 5.66 10.55 -13.73
#